data_AF-K1TQL0-F1
#
_entry.id   AF-K1TQL0-F1
#
_cell.length_a   1.000
_cell.length_b   1.000
_cell.length_c   1.000
_cell.angle_alpha   90.00
_cell.angle_beta   90.00
_cell.angle_gamma   90.00
#
_symmetry.space_group_name_H-M   'P 1'
#
loop_
_entity.id
_entity.type
_entity.pdbx_description
1 polymer ?
#
loop_
_entity_poly.entity_id
_entity_poly.type
_entity_poly.pdbx_seq_one_letter_code
_entity_poly.pdbx_strand_id
1 'polypeptide(L)'
;MKTILNGAKFYRDGRFETGDLAIEDGKIVAIGGRVALEADDRAVDLTGCHVLPGLVDVHVHLREPGFSEKETIATGTAAAAHGGYTTVCPMPNL
;
A
#
# COMPACT_ATOMS: atom_id res chain seq x y z
N MET A 1 4.62 7.76 16.69
CA MET A 1 5.61 7.99 15.61
C MET A 1 4.85 7.88 14.31
N LYS A 2 4.85 8.95 13.52
CA LYS A 2 4.18 8.98 12.23
C LYS A 2 5.16 8.64 11.12
N THR A 3 4.65 8.03 10.05
CA THR A 3 5.30 8.04 8.75
C THR A 3 4.59 9.06 7.87
N ILE A 4 5.33 10.06 7.39
CA ILE A 4 4.82 11.15 6.56
C ILE A 4 5.36 10.95 5.14
N LEU A 5 4.44 10.84 4.18
CA LEU A 5 4.71 10.76 2.75
C LEU A 5 4.58 12.17 2.16
N ASN A 6 5.69 12.80 1.78
CA ASN A 6 5.73 14.20 1.37
C ASN A 6 5.54 14.38 -0.13
N GLY A 7 4.82 15.43 -0.54
CA GLY A 7 4.76 15.89 -1.93
C GLY A 7 4.15 14.90 -2.94
N ALA A 8 3.43 13.90 -2.45
CA ALA A 8 2.78 12.89 -3.28
C ALA A 8 1.53 13.44 -3.97
N LYS A 9 1.14 12.79 -5.07
CA LYS A 9 -0.18 12.98 -5.70
C LYS A 9 -1.15 11.89 -5.22
N PHE A 10 -2.17 12.25 -4.45
CA PHE A 10 -3.21 11.32 -3.98
C PHE A 10 -4.53 11.56 -4.70
N TYR A 11 -5.31 10.48 -4.87
CA TYR A 11 -6.62 10.55 -5.51
C TYR A 11 -7.71 10.93 -4.48
N ARG A 12 -8.46 11.99 -4.77
CA ARG A 12 -9.57 12.48 -3.95
C ARG A 12 -10.61 13.14 -4.85
N ASP A 13 -11.89 12.83 -4.63
CA ASP A 13 -13.03 13.48 -5.30
C ASP A 13 -12.90 13.59 -6.83
N GLY A 14 -12.44 12.52 -7.49
CA GLY A 14 -12.35 12.46 -8.95
C GLY A 14 -11.06 13.01 -9.56
N ARG A 15 -10.12 13.53 -8.75
CA ARG A 15 -8.88 14.14 -9.23
C ARG A 15 -7.67 13.80 -8.37
N PHE A 16 -6.48 14.06 -8.91
CA PHE A 16 -5.25 14.00 -8.13
C PHE A 16 -4.91 15.36 -7.52
N GLU A 17 -4.56 15.35 -6.25
CA GLU A 17 -4.12 16.51 -5.50
C GLU A 17 -2.72 16.27 -4.92
N THR A 18 -1.89 17.30 -4.92
CA THR A 18 -0.52 17.23 -4.38
C THR A 18 -0.53 17.62 -2.91
N GLY A 19 0.21 16.88 -2.08
CA GLY A 19 0.46 17.25 -0.69
C GLY A 19 1.11 16.12 0.10
N ASP A 20 0.88 16.10 1.40
CA ASP A 20 1.44 15.12 2.32
C ASP A 20 0.36 14.14 2.81
N LEU A 21 0.80 12.95 3.23
CA LEU A 21 -0.04 11.93 3.86
C LEU A 21 0.67 11.40 5.10
N ALA A 22 -0.01 11.40 6.25
CA ALA A 22 0.54 10.90 7.50
C ALA A 22 -0.14 9.58 7.93
N ILE A 23 0.69 8.63 8.35
CA ILE A 23 0.30 7.30 8.83
C ILE A 23 0.75 7.15 10.27
N GLU A 24 -0.15 6.75 11.17
CA GLU A 24 0.13 6.42 12.56
C GLU A 24 -0.61 5.14 12.93
N ASP A 25 0.07 4.19 13.58
CA ASP A 25 -0.49 2.90 14.01
C ASP A 25 -1.27 2.15 12.90
N GLY A 26 -0.70 2.15 11.69
CA GLY A 26 -1.30 1.50 10.52
C GLY A 26 -2.53 2.20 9.93
N LYS A 27 -2.84 3.42 10.40
CA LYS A 27 -4.01 4.21 9.95
C LYS A 27 -3.56 5.52 9.32
N ILE A 28 -4.30 5.97 8.31
CA ILE A 28 -4.12 7.31 7.74
C ILE A 28 -4.72 8.32 8.73
N VAL A 29 -3.90 9.23 9.25
CA VAL A 29 -4.31 10.26 10.23
C VAL A 29 -4.38 11.67 9.63
N ALA A 30 -3.72 11.91 8.51
CA ALA A 30 -3.83 13.16 7.75
C ALA A 30 -3.54 12.91 6.26
N ILE A 31 -4.14 13.73 5.41
CA ILE A 31 -3.95 13.71 3.95
C ILE A 31 -4.30 15.10 3.43
N GLY A 32 -3.46 15.68 2.56
CA GLY A 32 -3.70 17.01 2.04
C GLY A 32 -2.51 17.92 2.25
N GLY A 33 -2.74 19.12 2.78
CA GLY A 33 -1.70 20.13 2.99
C GLY A 33 -0.50 19.63 3.81
N ARG A 34 0.46 20.54 4.02
CA ARG A 34 1.73 20.18 4.63
C ARG A 34 1.55 19.63 6.05
N VAL A 35 2.16 18.48 6.34
CA VAL A 35 2.16 17.90 7.69
C VAL A 35 3.44 18.32 8.41
N ALA A 36 3.30 18.79 9.66
CA ALA A 36 4.45 19.10 10.50
C ALA A 36 5.19 17.81 10.91
N LEU A 37 6.52 17.85 10.83
CA LEU A 37 7.40 16.77 11.27
C LEU A 37 7.77 16.99 12.74
N GLU A 38 7.44 16.02 13.58
CA GLU A 38 7.95 15.96 14.95
C GLU A 38 9.27 15.17 15.01
N ALA A 39 10.02 15.28 16.12
CA ALA A 39 11.38 14.74 16.22
C ALA A 39 11.47 13.22 15.98
N ASP A 40 10.44 12.46 16.35
CA ASP A 40 10.41 11.00 16.21
C ASP A 40 9.72 10.54 14.92
N ASP A 41 9.21 11.46 14.09
CA ASP A 41 8.50 11.10 12.87
C ASP A 41 9.47 10.73 11.74
N ARG A 42 9.03 9.80 10.89
CA ARG A 42 9.74 9.39 9.69
C ARG A 42 9.16 10.09 8.48
N ALA A 43 10.00 10.77 7.69
CA ALA A 43 9.62 11.34 6.40
C ALA A 43 10.05 10.46 5.22
N VAL A 44 9.23 10.40 4.17
CA VAL A 44 9.55 9.82 2.87
C VAL A 44 9.16 10.82 1.78
N ASP A 45 10.12 11.30 1.00
CA ASP A 45 9.84 12.18 -0.14
C ASP A 45 9.31 11.37 -1.33
N LEU A 46 8.09 11.68 -1.76
CA LEU A 46 7.40 11.07 -2.89
C LEU A 46 7.04 12.12 -3.95
N THR A 47 7.79 13.21 -4.02
CA THR A 47 7.59 14.26 -5.04
C THR A 47 7.57 13.66 -6.45
N GLY A 48 6.46 13.89 -7.15
CA GLY A 48 6.25 13.38 -8.51
C GLY A 48 5.65 11.96 -8.59
N CYS A 49 5.57 11.24 -7.49
CA CYS A 49 4.92 9.94 -7.40
C CYS A 49 3.40 10.08 -7.21
N HIS A 50 2.66 9.03 -7.60
CA HIS A 50 1.25 8.88 -7.27
C HIS A 50 1.12 7.90 -6.10
N VAL A 51 0.32 8.27 -5.10
CA VAL A 51 -0.07 7.40 -4.00
C VAL A 51 -1.52 6.99 -4.23
N LEU A 52 -1.72 5.69 -4.40
CA LEU A 52 -3.01 5.07 -4.62
C LEU A 52 -3.40 4.22 -3.40
N PRO A 53 -4.70 4.00 -3.14
CA PRO A 53 -5.11 2.91 -2.26
C PRO A 53 -4.47 1.60 -2.72
N GLY A 54 -4.01 0.79 -1.77
CA GLY A 54 -3.47 -0.52 -2.10
C GLY A 54 -4.51 -1.36 -2.83
N LEU A 55 -4.11 -2.01 -3.93
CA LEU A 55 -5.04 -2.77 -4.74
C LEU A 55 -5.52 -4.01 -3.98
N VAL A 56 -6.75 -4.45 -4.30
CA VAL A 56 -7.38 -5.64 -3.74
C VAL A 56 -7.64 -6.62 -4.88
N ASP A 57 -6.92 -7.76 -4.86
CA ASP A 57 -7.17 -8.85 -5.80
C ASP A 57 -8.13 -9.84 -5.14
N VAL A 58 -9.35 -9.91 -5.65
CA VAL A 58 -10.38 -10.79 -5.10
C VAL A 58 -10.28 -12.22 -5.63
N HIS A 59 -9.32 -12.54 -6.51
CA HIS A 59 -9.20 -13.84 -7.15
C HIS A 59 -7.75 -14.24 -7.41
N VAL A 60 -7.12 -14.91 -6.43
CA VAL A 60 -5.80 -15.53 -6.62
C VAL A 60 -5.80 -17.03 -6.28
N HIS A 61 -4.80 -17.76 -6.77
CA HIS A 61 -4.55 -19.14 -6.34
C HIS A 61 -3.11 -19.28 -5.85
N LEU A 62 -2.91 -19.37 -4.54
CA LEU A 62 -1.58 -19.45 -3.91
C LEU A 62 -1.02 -20.87 -3.80
N ARG A 63 -1.82 -21.88 -4.15
CA ARG A 63 -1.45 -23.30 -4.33
C ARG A 63 -0.79 -24.00 -3.13
N GLU A 64 -0.75 -23.35 -1.98
CA GLU A 64 -0.25 -23.91 -0.72
C GLU A 64 -1.39 -24.03 0.31
N PRO A 65 -1.55 -25.19 0.96
CA PRO A 65 -0.73 -26.41 0.87
C PRO A 65 -1.15 -27.38 -0.24
N GLY A 66 -0.22 -28.09 -0.90
CA GLY A 66 -0.53 -29.27 -1.74
C GLY A 66 -0.04 -29.20 -3.19
N PHE A 67 0.01 -28.01 -3.79
CA PHE A 67 0.58 -27.75 -5.11
C PHE A 67 1.66 -26.66 -5.04
N SER A 68 2.44 -26.66 -3.95
CA SER A 68 3.44 -25.62 -3.63
C SER A 68 4.58 -25.52 -4.65
N GLU A 69 4.75 -26.53 -5.50
CA GLU A 69 5.64 -26.48 -6.65
C GLU A 69 5.18 -25.49 -7.73
N LYS A 70 3.89 -25.10 -7.73
CA LYS A 70 3.32 -24.14 -8.68
C LYS A 70 3.38 -22.72 -8.16
N GLU A 71 3.06 -22.53 -6.88
CA GLU A 71 3.08 -21.24 -6.18
C GLU A 71 3.05 -21.48 -4.66
N THR A 72 3.57 -20.55 -3.87
CA THR A 72 3.46 -20.57 -2.41
C THR A 72 2.77 -19.29 -1.90
N ILE A 73 2.27 -19.31 -0.66
CA ILE A 73 1.75 -18.09 -0.02
C ILE A 73 2.85 -17.01 0.00
N ALA A 74 4.08 -17.38 0.33
CA ALA A 74 5.19 -16.43 0.43
C ALA A 74 5.55 -15.80 -0.92
N THR A 75 5.74 -16.60 -1.97
CA THR A 75 6.14 -16.10 -3.30
C THR A 75 4.99 -15.37 -4.00
N GLY A 76 3.76 -15.88 -3.93
CA GLY A 76 2.60 -15.23 -4.53
C GLY A 76 2.25 -13.89 -3.88
N THR A 77 2.32 -13.78 -2.54
CA THR A 77 2.08 -12.50 -1.86
C THR A 77 3.23 -11.50 -2.06
N ALA A 78 4.47 -11.96 -2.20
CA ALA A 78 5.58 -11.09 -2.59
C ALA A 78 5.40 -10.52 -4.00
N ALA A 79 4.95 -11.34 -4.95
CA ALA A 79 4.59 -10.89 -6.30
C ALA A 79 3.43 -9.88 -6.29
N ALA A 80 2.39 -10.15 -5.48
CA ALA A 80 1.27 -9.24 -5.28
C ALA A 80 1.74 -7.87 -4.74
N ALA A 81 2.58 -7.86 -3.70
CA ALA A 81 3.15 -6.65 -3.13
C ALA A 81 3.98 -5.85 -4.15
N HIS A 82 4.80 -6.53 -4.96
CA HIS A 82 5.55 -5.90 -6.04
C HIS A 82 4.65 -5.27 -7.12
N GLY A 83 3.46 -5.84 -7.33
CA GLY A 83 2.43 -5.30 -8.23
C GLY A 83 1.56 -4.18 -7.65
N GLY A 84 1.75 -3.82 -6.38
CA GLY A 84 0.93 -2.80 -5.69
C GLY A 84 -0.36 -3.33 -5.05
N TYR A 85 -0.52 -4.66 -4.97
CA TYR A 85 -1.60 -5.29 -4.21
C TYR A 85 -1.21 -5.40 -2.74
N THR A 86 -2.11 -4.96 -1.88
CA THR A 86 -1.92 -5.01 -0.42
C THR A 86 -2.85 -6.01 0.25
N THR A 87 -3.86 -6.49 -0.47
CA THR A 87 -4.81 -7.52 -0.03
C THR A 87 -5.10 -8.44 -1.20
N VAL A 88 -5.03 -9.74 -0.96
CA VAL A 88 -5.38 -10.78 -1.94
C VAL A 88 -6.32 -11.80 -1.31
N CYS A 89 -7.30 -12.29 -2.07
CA CYS A 89 -8.27 -13.30 -1.64
C CYS A 89 -7.97 -14.65 -2.32
N PRO A 90 -7.31 -15.58 -1.62
CA PRO A 90 -7.03 -16.90 -2.18
C PRO A 90 -8.32 -17.70 -2.33
N MET A 91 -8.52 -18.28 -3.52
CA MET A 91 -9.64 -19.18 -3.80
C MET A 91 -9.45 -20.52 -3.09
N PRO A 92 -10.54 -21.17 -2.64
CA PRO A 92 -10.46 -22.39 -1.82
C PRO A 92 -10.07 -23.64 -2.62
N ASN A 93 -10.01 -23.56 -3.95
CA ASN A 93 -9.61 -24.68 -4.79
C ASN A 93 -8.10 -24.67 -5.04
N LEU A 94 -7.46 -25.68 -4.47
CA LEU A 94 -6.06 -26.05 -4.69
C LEU A 94 -5.78 -26.37 -6.16
#